data_AF-A0A2G9N1R6-F1
#
_entry.id   AF-A0A2G9N1R6-F1
#
_cell.length_a   1.000
_cell.length_b   1.000
_cell.length_c   1.000
_cell.angle_alpha   90.00
_cell.angle_beta   90.00
_cell.angle_gamma   90.00
#
_symmetry.space_group_name_H-M   'P 1'
#
loop_
_entity.id
_entity.type
_entity.pdbx_description
1 polymer ?
#
loop_
_entity_poly.entity_id
_entity_poly.type
_entity_poly.pdbx_seq_one_letter_code
_entity_poly.pdbx_strand_id
1 'polypeptide(L)'
;MIGFFPIFIFELFSDINLILKLFVLMTIVSWIKNHVGSGPLSYIIMLGMGYFIIFDGWKIFGPIYVLYMLLMFGISGVIIDFFFVGGGQPEGKDGMDSPVSSGADIQSRMAKQSVAQRMVKR
;
A
#
# COMPACT_ATOMS: atom_id res chain seq x y z
N MET A 1 -24.62 7.79 -25.92
CA MET A 1 -23.84 7.66 -24.66
C MET A 1 -22.35 7.96 -24.88
N ILE A 2 -21.99 9.13 -25.43
CA ILE A 2 -20.58 9.46 -25.75
C ILE A 2 -20.01 10.56 -24.80
N GLY A 3 -20.88 11.23 -24.02
CA GLY A 3 -20.47 12.30 -23.10
C GLY A 3 -20.14 11.87 -21.66
N PHE A 4 -20.42 10.63 -21.26
CA PHE A 4 -20.29 10.20 -19.85
C PHE A 4 -18.85 9.84 -19.46
N PHE A 5 -18.08 9.26 -20.39
CA PHE A 5 -16.74 8.75 -20.12
C PHE A 5 -15.68 9.85 -19.86
N PRO A 6 -15.63 10.96 -20.61
CA PRO A 6 -14.67 12.03 -20.34
C PRO A 6 -14.93 12.72 -19.00
N ILE A 7 -16.20 12.95 -18.66
CA ILE A 7 -16.61 13.60 -17.41
C ILE A 7 -16.18 12.76 -16.21
N PHE A 8 -16.44 11.46 -16.25
CA PHE A 8 -16.02 10.52 -15.20
C PHE A 8 -14.50 10.52 -14.96
N ILE A 9 -13.68 10.58 -16.02
CA ILE A 9 -12.22 10.63 -15.87
C ILE A 9 -11.79 11.93 -15.18
N PHE A 10 -12.36 13.09 -15.56
CA PHE A 10 -12.04 14.35 -14.90
C PHE A 10 -12.45 14.37 -13.42
N GLU A 11 -13.61 13.81 -13.09
CA GLU A 11 -14.07 13.64 -11.70
C GLU A 11 -13.10 12.76 -10.91
N LEU A 12 -12.69 11.62 -11.47
CA LEU A 12 -11.74 10.71 -10.83
C LEU A 12 -10.37 11.36 -10.58
N PHE A 13 -9.86 12.13 -11.54
CA PHE A 13 -8.62 12.89 -11.36
C PHE A 13 -8.76 13.97 -10.28
N SER A 14 -9.90 14.65 -10.22
CA SER A 14 -10.20 15.62 -9.17
C SER A 14 -10.23 14.97 -7.79
N ASP A 15 -10.87 13.81 -7.66
CA ASP A 15 -10.98 13.07 -6.40
C ASP A 15 -9.60 12.58 -5.92
N ILE A 16 -8.78 12.02 -6.81
CA ILE A 16 -7.40 11.61 -6.49
C ILE A 16 -6.58 12.82 -6.03
N ASN A 17 -6.73 13.97 -6.69
CA ASN A 17 -6.01 15.19 -6.34
C ASN A 17 -6.39 15.67 -4.93
N LEU A 18 -7.67 15.62 -4.58
CA LEU A 18 -8.16 15.94 -3.25
C LEU A 18 -7.57 14.98 -2.18
N ILE A 19 -7.60 13.68 -2.45
CA ILE A 19 -7.04 12.66 -1.54
C ILE A 19 -5.55 12.91 -1.29
N LEU A 20 -4.78 13.18 -2.35
CA LEU A 20 -3.36 13.48 -2.24
C LEU A 20 -3.10 14.73 -1.38
N LYS A 21 -3.89 15.80 -1.57
CA LYS A 21 -3.78 17.02 -0.76
C LYS A 21 -4.04 16.74 0.72
N LEU A 22 -5.06 15.94 1.03
CA LEU A 22 -5.36 15.54 2.40
C LEU A 22 -4.23 14.72 3.01
N PHE A 23 -3.65 13.79 2.25
CA PHE A 23 -2.53 12.98 2.73
C PHE A 23 -1.29 13.83 3.04
N VAL A 24 -0.96 14.78 2.15
CA VAL A 24 0.14 15.73 2.37
C VAL A 24 -0.14 16.62 3.57
N LEU A 25 -1.38 17.10 3.75
CA LEU A 25 -1.76 17.88 4.93
C LEU A 25 -1.55 17.08 6.22
N MET A 26 -2.02 15.83 6.27
CA MET A 26 -1.81 14.95 7.42
C MET A 26 -0.32 14.70 7.69
N THR A 27 0.48 14.57 6.63
CA THR A 27 1.93 14.42 6.74
C THR A 27 2.58 15.67 7.34
N ILE A 28 2.21 16.87 6.88
CA ILE A 28 2.69 18.14 7.44
C ILE A 28 2.31 18.26 8.92
N VAL A 29 1.05 17.97 9.25
CA VAL A 29 0.55 18.01 10.63
C VAL A 29 1.37 17.06 11.52
N SER A 30 1.54 15.81 11.08
CA SER A 30 2.29 14.79 11.81
C SER A 30 3.75 15.18 11.99
N TRP A 31 4.41 15.61 10.93
CA TRP A 31 5.81 16.04 10.96
C TRP A 31 6.01 17.21 11.94
N ILE A 32 5.18 18.25 11.86
CA ILE A 32 5.28 19.42 12.73
C ILE A 32 5.03 19.03 14.20
N LYS A 33 4.00 18.23 14.48
CA LYS A 33 3.72 17.80 15.86
C LYS A 33 4.85 16.96 16.44
N ASN A 34 5.52 16.15 15.61
CA ASN A 34 6.62 15.28 16.06
C ASN A 34 7.97 16.02 16.22
N HIS A 35 8.21 17.09 15.46
CA HIS A 35 9.51 17.80 15.47
C HIS A 35 9.47 19.14 16.21
N VAL A 36 8.35 19.86 16.16
CA VAL A 36 8.18 21.20 16.77
C VAL A 36 7.38 21.11 18.07
N GLY A 37 6.47 20.14 18.18
CA GLY A 37 5.60 19.94 19.33
C GLY A 37 4.24 20.63 19.20
N SER A 38 3.61 20.92 20.34
CA SER A 38 2.20 21.35 20.42
C SER A 38 2.00 22.84 20.76
N GLY A 39 3.06 23.64 20.69
CA GLY A 39 3.03 25.06 21.05
C GLY A 39 2.33 25.94 20.01
N PRO A 40 1.99 27.21 20.34
CA PRO A 40 1.36 28.15 19.41
C PRO A 40 2.13 28.32 18.09
N LEU A 41 3.47 28.25 18.17
CA LEU A 41 4.35 28.31 17.00
C LEU A 41 4.11 27.15 16.02
N SER A 42 3.79 25.95 16.51
CA SER A 42 3.57 24.79 15.64
C SER A 42 2.29 24.94 14.82
N TYR A 43 1.24 25.56 15.37
CA TYR A 43 0.02 25.88 14.63
C TYR A 43 0.26 26.92 13.53
N ILE A 44 1.07 27.94 13.80
CA ILE A 44 1.42 28.97 12.79
C ILE A 44 2.18 28.33 11.63
N ILE A 45 3.18 27.51 11.94
CA ILE A 45 3.98 26.80 10.93
C ILE A 45 3.09 25.83 10.14
N MET A 46 2.17 25.12 10.82
CA MET A 46 1.25 24.18 10.18
C MET A 46 0.29 24.87 9.21
N LEU A 47 -0.27 26.02 9.59
CA LEU A 47 -1.09 26.82 8.69
C LEU A 47 -0.28 27.40 7.53
N GLY A 48 0.92 27.92 7.79
CA GLY A 48 1.78 28.50 6.76
C GLY A 48 2.24 27.46 5.73
N MET A 49 2.79 26.34 6.19
CA MET A 49 3.23 25.25 5.32
C MET A 49 2.05 24.57 4.61
N GLY A 50 0.96 24.32 5.33
CA GLY A 50 -0.26 23.73 4.76
C GLY A 50 -0.84 24.59 3.64
N TYR A 51 -0.97 25.90 3.88
CA TYR A 51 -1.45 26.84 2.87
C TYR A 51 -0.52 26.88 1.65
N PHE A 52 0.78 27.08 1.88
CA PHE A 52 1.75 27.19 0.80
C PHE A 52 1.80 25.93 -0.07
N ILE A 53 1.86 24.75 0.54
CA ILE A 53 2.00 23.49 -0.20
C ILE A 53 0.71 23.10 -0.95
N ILE A 54 -0.47 23.36 -0.37
CA ILE A 54 -1.76 22.91 -0.95
C ILE A 54 -2.27 23.85 -2.04
N PHE A 55 -2.06 25.16 -1.90
CA PHE A 55 -2.63 26.15 -2.80
C PHE A 55 -1.65 26.64 -3.86
N ASP A 56 -0.41 26.92 -3.49
CA ASP A 56 0.57 27.57 -4.38
C ASP A 56 1.58 26.55 -4.93
N GLY A 57 2.19 25.80 -4.02
CA GLY A 57 3.19 24.79 -4.32
C GLY A 57 2.64 23.51 -4.97
N TRP A 58 1.33 23.27 -4.97
CA TRP A 58 0.77 21.98 -5.39
C TRP A 58 1.09 21.62 -6.84
N LYS A 59 1.20 22.61 -7.73
CA LYS A 59 1.56 22.40 -9.14
C LYS A 59 2.96 21.78 -9.30
N ILE A 60 3.85 22.02 -8.34
CA ILE A 60 5.23 21.53 -8.34
C ILE A 60 5.35 20.31 -7.42
N PHE A 61 4.88 20.42 -6.18
CA PHE A 61 4.99 19.36 -5.17
C PHE A 61 4.08 18.17 -5.46
N GLY A 62 2.91 18.37 -6.06
CA GLY A 62 1.99 17.28 -6.40
C GLY A 62 2.62 16.25 -7.35
N PRO A 63 3.13 16.66 -8.52
CA PRO A 63 3.83 15.75 -9.43
C PRO A 63 5.09 15.11 -8.82
N ILE A 64 5.89 15.88 -8.07
CA ILE A 64 7.10 15.36 -7.39
C ILE A 64 6.71 14.30 -6.35
N TYR A 65 5.64 14.53 -5.59
CA TYR A 65 5.14 13.60 -4.60
C TYR A 65 4.64 12.29 -5.24
N VAL A 66 3.90 12.39 -6.35
CA VAL A 66 3.48 11.21 -7.12
C VAL A 66 4.69 10.43 -7.65
N LEU A 67 5.68 11.12 -8.20
CA LEU A 67 6.91 10.50 -8.69
C LEU A 67 7.68 9.81 -7.56
N TYR A 68 7.79 10.46 -6.40
CA TYR A 68 8.43 9.90 -5.22
C TYR A 68 7.71 8.66 -4.70
N MET A 69 6.37 8.69 -4.63
CA MET A 69 5.58 7.52 -4.24
C MET A 69 5.74 6.37 -5.25
N LEU A 70 5.72 6.65 -6.55
CA LEU A 70 5.95 5.65 -7.58
C LEU A 70 7.34 5.00 -7.46
N LEU A 71 8.36 5.82 -7.23
CA LEU A 71 9.73 5.35 -7.01
C LEU A 71 9.85 4.53 -5.72
N MET A 72 9.22 4.96 -4.64
CA MET A 72 9.19 4.22 -3.37
C MET A 72 8.44 2.89 -3.47
N PHE A 73 7.31 2.84 -4.18
CA PHE A 73 6.59 1.59 -4.44
C PHE A 73 7.39 0.66 -5.34
N GLY A 74 8.04 1.20 -6.38
CA GLY A 74 8.91 0.42 -7.28
C GLY A 74 10.10 -0.19 -6.53
N ILE A 75 10.82 0.62 -5.74
CA ILE A 75 11.94 0.15 -4.93
C ILE A 75 11.48 -0.85 -3.87
N SER A 76 10.38 -0.56 -3.17
CA SER A 76 9.84 -1.48 -2.15
C SER A 76 9.42 -2.82 -2.76
N GLY A 77 8.81 -2.80 -3.95
CA GLY A 77 8.46 -4.01 -4.70
C GLY A 77 9.70 -4.84 -5.05
N VAL A 78 10.74 -4.19 -5.60
CA VAL A 78 12.02 -4.84 -5.92
C VAL A 78 12.66 -5.45 -4.66
N ILE A 79 12.71 -4.71 -3.55
CA ILE A 79 13.24 -5.21 -2.28
C ILE A 79 12.42 -6.40 -1.79
N ILE A 80 11.09 -6.33 -1.84
CA ILE A 80 10.22 -7.45 -1.45
C ILE A 80 10.52 -8.68 -2.32
N ASP A 81 10.65 -8.52 -3.62
CA ASP A 81 10.96 -9.64 -4.51
C ASP A 81 12.33 -10.26 -4.19
N PHE A 82 13.37 -9.44 -4.00
CA PHE A 82 14.71 -9.94 -3.66
C PHE A 82 14.76 -10.69 -2.32
N PHE A 83 14.06 -10.19 -1.29
CA PHE A 83 14.13 -10.76 0.06
C PHE A 83 13.07 -11.84 0.32
N PHE A 84 11.91 -11.79 -0.32
CA PHE A 84 10.79 -12.71 -0.08
C PHE A 84 10.57 -13.73 -1.21
N VAL A 85 10.96 -13.45 -2.45
CA VAL A 85 10.88 -14.42 -3.57
C VAL A 85 12.21 -15.17 -3.75
N GLY A 86 13.35 -14.53 -3.47
CA GLY A 86 14.68 -15.17 -3.55
C GLY A 86 15.06 -16.09 -2.36
N GLY A 87 14.35 -16.01 -1.23
CA GLY A 87 14.73 -16.67 0.02
C GLY A 87 14.11 -18.06 0.28
N GLY A 88 13.33 -18.62 -0.64
CA GLY A 88 12.46 -19.76 -0.29
C GLY A 88 12.12 -20.75 -1.40
N GLN A 89 12.91 -20.87 -2.46
CA GLN A 89 12.64 -21.87 -3.49
C GLN A 89 13.91 -22.67 -3.85
N PRO A 90 14.06 -23.90 -3.33
CA PRO A 90 14.96 -24.86 -3.94
C PRO A 90 14.42 -25.16 -5.35
N GLU A 91 15.29 -25.03 -6.35
CA GLU A 91 15.04 -25.51 -7.70
C GLU A 91 14.56 -26.96 -7.65
N GLY A 92 13.41 -27.22 -8.28
CA GLY A 92 12.93 -28.56 -8.59
C GLY A 92 11.67 -28.97 -7.85
N LYS A 93 10.51 -28.68 -8.45
CA LYS A 93 9.63 -29.71 -9.04
C LYS A 93 8.32 -29.10 -9.52
N ASP A 94 7.87 -29.64 -10.64
CA ASP A 94 6.58 -29.45 -11.26
C ASP A 94 5.42 -29.37 -10.27
N GLY A 95 4.45 -28.52 -10.59
CA GLY A 95 3.14 -28.48 -9.93
C GLY A 95 3.02 -27.32 -8.95
N MET A 96 2.51 -26.20 -9.48
CA MET A 96 1.84 -25.18 -8.67
C MET A 96 0.70 -25.82 -7.88
N ASP A 97 0.99 -26.26 -6.66
CA ASP A 97 -0.02 -26.35 -5.62
C ASP A 97 0.20 -25.16 -4.68
N SER A 98 -0.65 -24.16 -4.85
CA SER A 98 -0.74 -23.01 -3.94
C SER A 98 -0.74 -23.48 -2.48
N PRO A 99 0.03 -22.85 -1.58
CA PRO A 99 0.06 -23.23 -0.19
C PRO A 99 -1.30 -22.92 0.45
N VAL A 100 -2.13 -23.96 0.56
CA VAL A 100 -3.37 -24.06 1.35
C VAL A 100 -4.29 -22.84 1.21
N SER A 101 -5.16 -22.86 0.21
CA SER A 101 -6.00 -21.72 -0.14
C SER A 101 -7.25 -21.57 0.75
N SER A 102 -7.65 -22.57 1.55
CA SER A 102 -8.76 -22.42 2.50
C SER A 102 -8.79 -23.46 3.62
N GLY A 103 -9.57 -23.22 4.68
CA GLY A 103 -9.79 -24.16 5.79
C GLY A 103 -10.38 -25.52 5.37
N ALA A 104 -11.00 -25.62 4.20
CA ALA A 104 -11.46 -26.89 3.63
C ALA A 104 -10.29 -27.81 3.25
N ASP A 105 -9.17 -27.24 2.81
CA ASP A 105 -7.96 -28.00 2.45
C ASP A 105 -7.30 -28.61 3.70
N ILE A 106 -7.33 -27.88 4.81
CA ILE A 106 -6.84 -28.36 6.12
C ILE A 106 -7.70 -29.54 6.59
N GLN A 107 -9.03 -29.44 6.46
CA GLN A 107 -9.95 -30.51 6.86
C GLN A 107 -9.77 -31.77 6.00
N SER A 108 -9.53 -31.63 4.70
CA SER A 108 -9.27 -32.76 3.79
C SER A 108 -7.94 -33.49 4.12
N ARG A 109 -6.91 -32.75 4.55
CA ARG A 109 -5.62 -33.32 4.96
C ARG A 109 -5.71 -33.99 6.32
N MET A 110 -6.42 -33.39 7.29
CA MET A 110 -6.70 -34.01 8.58
C MET A 110 -7.49 -35.31 8.44
N ALA A 111 -8.48 -35.35 7.54
CA ALA A 111 -9.22 -36.59 7.25
C ALA A 111 -8.30 -37.70 6.72
N LYS A 112 -7.40 -37.39 5.79
CA LYS A 112 -6.42 -38.36 5.25
C LYS A 112 -5.41 -38.83 6.31
N GLN A 113 -4.95 -37.93 7.19
CA GLN A 113 -4.05 -38.29 8.29
C GLN A 113 -4.72 -39.20 9.33
N SER A 114 -6.00 -38.96 9.64
CA SER A 114 -6.76 -39.79 10.60
C SER A 114 -6.99 -41.22 10.11
N VAL A 115 -7.15 -41.41 8.78
CA VAL A 115 -7.29 -42.73 8.16
C VAL A 115 -5.94 -43.45 8.13
N ALA A 116 -4.86 -42.76 7.80
CA ALA A 116 -3.51 -43.32 7.82
C ALA A 116 -3.09 -43.79 9.22
N GLN A 117 -3.40 -43.02 10.27
CA GLN A 117 -3.13 -43.42 11.66
C GLN A 117 -3.93 -44.63 12.12
N ARG A 118 -5.12 -44.87 11.55
CA ARG A 118 -5.92 -46.08 11.84
C ARG A 118 -5.40 -47.34 11.15
N MET A 119 -4.71 -47.20 10.02
CA MET A 119 -4.09 -48.35 9.33
C MET A 119 -2.76 -48.79 9.97
N VAL A 120 -2.02 -47.87 10.60
CA VAL A 120 -0.75 -48.19 11.29
C VAL A 120 -0.97 -48.88 12.64
N LYS A 121 -2.17 -48.78 13.22
CA LYS A 121 -2.49 -49.32 14.55
C LYS A 121 -3.23 -50.69 14.50
N ARG A 122 -3.14 -51.41 13.39
CA ARG A 122 -3.64 -52.80 13.25
C ARG A 122 -2.49 -53.79 13.21
#